data_AF-A0A522GXZ8-F1
#
_entry.id   AF-A0A522GXZ8-F1
#
_cell.length_a   1.000
_cell.length_b   1.000
_cell.length_c   1.000
_cell.angle_alpha   90.00
_cell.angle_beta   90.00
_cell.angle_gamma   90.00
#
_symmetry.space_group_name_H-M   'P 1'
#
loop_
_entity.id
_entity.type
_entity.pdbx_description
1 polymer ?
#
loop_
_entity_poly.entity_id
_entity_poly.type
_entity_poly.pdbx_seq_one_letter_code
_entity_poly.pdbx_strand_id
1 'polypeptide(L)'
;MSIESKCPFNHGAASGPSNSDWWPNQLSLKILHQNSPVSDPMGKDFDYAAEFKKLDLAAVKKDLHALMTDSQDWWPADYGHYGPFFIRMAWHGAGTYRIGDGRGG
;
A
#
# COMPACT_ATOMS: atom_id res chain seq x y z
N MET A 1 -3.09 31.60 -9.74
CA MET A 1 -2.75 31.36 -8.32
C MET A 1 -3.17 29.94 -8.00
N SER A 2 -2.21 29.04 -7.76
CA SER A 2 -2.48 27.61 -7.56
C SER A 2 -3.29 27.40 -6.27
N ILE A 3 -4.45 26.77 -6.42
CA ILE A 3 -5.31 26.32 -5.32
C ILE A 3 -4.79 24.94 -4.89
N GLU A 4 -3.53 24.87 -4.47
CA GLU A 4 -2.95 23.62 -3.95
C GLU A 4 -3.23 23.52 -2.44
N SER A 5 -3.76 22.37 -2.03
CA SER A 5 -4.04 22.07 -0.63
C SER A 5 -2.75 22.03 0.19
N LYS A 6 -2.48 23.09 0.95
CA LYS A 6 -1.38 23.15 1.93
C LYS A 6 -1.89 22.79 3.33
N CYS A 7 -1.04 22.18 4.15
CA CYS A 7 -1.35 21.98 5.56
C CYS A 7 -1.55 23.35 6.23
N PRO A 8 -2.67 23.60 6.94
CA PRO A 8 -2.94 24.89 7.58
C PRO A 8 -2.09 25.14 8.84
N PHE A 9 -1.32 24.15 9.30
CA PHE A 9 -0.44 24.24 10.47
C PHE A 9 1.02 24.02 10.08
N ASN A 10 1.91 24.89 10.56
CA ASN A 10 3.36 24.72 10.43
C ASN A 10 3.90 23.90 11.61
N HIS A 11 4.37 22.68 11.35
CA HIS A 11 5.01 21.82 12.35
C HIS A 11 6.50 22.20 12.51
N GLY A 12 6.97 22.48 13.73
CA GLY A 12 8.32 23.02 13.99
C GLY A 12 9.52 22.25 13.41
N ALA A 13 10.61 23.00 13.19
CA ALA A 13 11.98 22.65 12.73
C ALA A 13 12.14 21.91 11.37
N ALA A 14 11.21 21.05 10.98
CA ALA A 14 11.28 20.27 9.72
C ALA A 14 10.27 20.71 8.64
N SER A 15 9.36 21.65 8.92
CA SER A 15 8.40 22.16 7.93
C SER A 15 8.86 23.40 7.15
N GLY A 16 10.16 23.68 7.13
CA GLY A 16 10.71 24.76 6.32
C GLY A 16 10.63 24.45 4.82
N PRO A 17 10.69 25.47 3.95
CA PRO A 17 10.74 25.25 2.50
C PRO A 17 11.92 24.33 2.13
N SER A 18 11.63 23.30 1.35
CA SER A 18 12.60 22.32 0.86
C SER A 18 13.24 22.75 -0.47
N ASN A 19 14.27 22.05 -0.93
CA ASN A 19 14.89 22.32 -2.23
C ASN A 19 13.89 22.23 -3.39
N SER A 20 12.87 21.36 -3.32
CA SER A 20 11.83 21.28 -4.35
C SER A 20 10.89 22.48 -4.35
N ASP A 21 10.75 23.19 -3.23
CA ASP A 21 9.97 24.42 -3.17
C ASP A 21 10.73 25.59 -3.82
N TRP A 22 12.05 25.64 -3.62
CA TRP A 22 12.93 26.67 -4.21
C TRP A 22 13.27 26.43 -5.67
N TRP A 23 13.48 25.17 -6.06
CA TRP A 23 13.85 24.76 -7.42
C TRP A 23 12.93 23.64 -7.93
N PRO A 24 11.68 23.96 -8.27
CA PRO A 24 10.67 22.96 -8.64
C PRO A 24 11.01 22.14 -9.90
N ASN A 25 11.84 22.69 -10.79
CA ASN A 25 12.27 22.03 -12.02
C ASN A 25 13.65 21.34 -11.89
N GLN A 26 14.24 21.30 -10.69
CA GLN A 26 15.49 20.58 -10.47
C GLN A 26 15.26 19.06 -10.63
N LEU A 27 16.22 18.37 -11.26
CA LEU A 27 16.18 16.92 -11.38
C LEU A 27 16.13 16.26 -9.98
N SER A 28 15.10 15.46 -9.75
CA SER A 28 14.92 14.71 -8.52
C SER A 28 15.56 13.32 -8.62
N LEU A 29 16.50 13.03 -7.71
CA LEU A 29 17.11 11.70 -7.57
C LEU A 29 16.37 10.80 -6.56
N LYS A 30 15.25 11.28 -5.98
CA LYS A 30 14.53 10.57 -4.90
C LYS A 30 14.06 9.17 -5.30
N ILE A 31 13.71 8.99 -6.57
CA ILE A 31 13.23 7.70 -7.08
C ILE A 31 14.29 6.59 -7.04
N LEU A 32 15.58 6.95 -7.02
CA LEU A 32 16.68 5.99 -7.10
C LEU A 32 17.03 5.36 -5.74
N HIS A 33 16.43 5.84 -4.66
CA HIS A 33 16.66 5.33 -3.30
C HIS A 33 15.35 4.97 -2.57
N GLN A 34 14.25 4.76 -3.32
CA GLN A 34 13.02 4.22 -2.75
C GLN A 34 13.22 2.76 -2.33
N ASN A 35 12.49 2.31 -1.31
CA ASN A 35 12.52 0.93 -0.80
C ASN A 35 13.92 0.43 -0.41
N SER A 36 14.69 1.27 0.27
CA SER A 36 16.01 0.89 0.79
C SER A 36 15.90 -0.26 1.80
N PRO A 37 16.88 -1.20 1.85
CA PRO A 37 16.92 -2.25 2.88
C PRO A 37 16.96 -1.71 4.32
N VAL A 38 17.35 -0.44 4.51
CA VAL A 38 17.37 0.20 5.84
C VAL A 38 15.94 0.46 6.36
N SER A 39 14.97 0.63 5.46
CA SER A 39 13.55 0.79 5.82
C SER A 39 12.77 -0.53 5.86
N ASP A 40 13.39 -1.65 5.50
CA ASP A 40 12.73 -2.96 5.47
C ASP A 40 12.79 -3.63 6.86
N PRO A 41 11.64 -3.91 7.50
CA PRO A 41 11.61 -4.55 8.81
C PRO A 41 11.91 -6.06 8.77
N MET A 42 11.88 -6.70 7.60
CA MET A 42 12.01 -8.16 7.47
C MET A 42 13.44 -8.66 7.68
N GLY A 43 14.43 -7.77 7.59
CA GLY A 43 15.84 -8.10 7.73
C GLY A 43 16.47 -8.63 6.44
N LYS A 44 17.80 -8.53 6.35
CA LYS A 44 18.55 -8.78 5.11
C LYS A 44 18.54 -10.23 4.63
N ASP A 45 18.35 -11.17 5.55
CA ASP A 45 18.44 -12.61 5.27
C ASP A 45 17.06 -13.23 4.97
N PHE A 46 15.99 -12.43 4.93
CA PHE A 46 14.63 -12.93 4.70
C PHE A 46 14.39 -13.25 3.22
N ASP A 47 14.02 -14.51 2.95
CA ASP A 47 13.60 -14.97 1.62
C ASP A 47 12.10 -15.28 1.60
N TYR A 48 11.31 -14.33 1.09
CA TYR A 48 9.86 -14.47 0.97
C TYR A 48 9.45 -15.68 0.12
N ALA A 49 10.19 -16.01 -0.94
CA ALA A 49 9.83 -17.12 -1.82
C ALA A 49 10.08 -18.48 -1.14
N ALA A 50 11.15 -18.58 -0.34
CA ALA A 50 11.41 -19.77 0.48
C ALA A 50 10.35 -19.95 1.58
N GLU A 51 9.97 -18.87 2.27
CA GLU A 51 8.95 -18.93 3.32
C GLU A 51 7.56 -19.22 2.76
N PHE A 52 7.17 -18.59 1.64
CA PHE A 52 5.88 -18.83 1.00
C PHE A 52 5.70 -20.29 0.56
N LYS A 53 6.78 -20.97 0.13
CA LYS A 53 6.73 -22.40 -0.23
C LYS A 53 6.45 -23.32 0.96
N LYS A 54 6.73 -22.89 2.18
CA LYS A 54 6.46 -23.65 3.41
C LYS A 54 5.04 -23.42 3.94
N LEU A 55 4.35 -22.39 3.43
CA LEU A 55 3.02 -21.99 3.89
C LEU A 55 1.98 -23.07 3.57
N ASP A 56 1.16 -23.42 4.56
CA ASP A 56 -0.05 -24.22 4.32
C ASP A 56 -1.10 -23.37 3.61
N LEU A 57 -1.04 -23.37 2.29
CA LEU A 57 -1.96 -22.59 1.45
C LEU A 57 -3.40 -23.10 1.55
N ALA A 58 -3.62 -24.38 1.89
CA ALA A 58 -4.95 -24.93 2.06
C ALA A 58 -5.60 -24.39 3.34
N ALA A 59 -4.84 -24.33 4.44
CA ALA A 59 -5.28 -23.69 5.68
C ALA A 59 -5.63 -22.21 5.47
N VAL A 60 -4.75 -21.44 4.81
CA VAL A 60 -5.01 -20.00 4.54
C VAL A 60 -6.30 -19.80 3.75
N LYS A 61 -6.53 -20.59 2.70
CA LYS A 61 -7.78 -20.50 1.91
C LYS A 61 -9.00 -20.85 2.75
N LYS A 62 -8.92 -21.90 3.57
CA LYS A 62 -10.00 -22.31 4.46
C LYS A 62 -10.34 -21.19 5.45
N ASP A 63 -9.34 -20.57 6.06
CA ASP A 63 -9.52 -19.50 7.02
C ASP A 63 -10.14 -18.25 6.37
N LEU A 64 -9.71 -17.91 5.14
CA LEU A 64 -10.32 -16.82 4.36
C LEU A 64 -11.80 -17.11 4.03
N HIS A 65 -12.16 -18.36 3.71
CA HIS A 65 -13.56 -18.73 3.50
C HIS A 65 -14.39 -18.61 4.77
N ALA A 66 -13.85 -18.99 5.93
CA ALA A 66 -14.54 -18.82 7.20
C ALA A 66 -14.74 -17.33 7.53
N LEU A 67 -13.69 -16.52 7.36
CA LEU A 67 -13.73 -15.07 7.60
C LEU A 67 -14.80 -14.36 6.76
N MET A 68 -15.07 -14.83 5.53
CA MET A 68 -16.07 -14.20 4.67
C MET A 68 -17.46 -14.13 5.30
N THR A 69 -17.81 -15.01 6.24
CA THR A 69 -19.10 -15.00 6.96
C THR A 69 -18.99 -14.61 8.44
N ASP A 70 -17.79 -14.30 8.93
CA ASP A 70 -17.54 -13.91 10.32
C ASP A 70 -17.67 -12.38 10.48
N SER A 71 -18.92 -11.91 10.47
CA SER A 71 -19.25 -10.48 10.50
C SER A 71 -18.77 -9.79 11.77
N GLN A 72 -18.12 -8.63 11.60
CA GLN A 72 -17.59 -7.81 12.68
C GLN A 72 -18.49 -6.60 12.96
N ASP A 73 -18.76 -6.30 14.24
CA ASP A 73 -19.68 -5.21 14.62
C ASP A 73 -19.21 -3.81 14.19
N TRP A 74 -17.90 -3.61 14.13
CA TRP A 74 -17.31 -2.34 13.69
C TRP A 74 -17.36 -2.14 12.17
N TRP A 75 -17.61 -3.20 11.41
CA TRP A 75 -17.81 -3.15 9.96
C TRP A 75 -18.69 -4.32 9.49
N PRO A 76 -20.01 -4.28 9.70
CA PRO A 76 -20.87 -5.44 9.47
C PRO A 76 -20.85 -5.93 8.01
N ALA A 77 -20.94 -7.25 7.83
CA ALA A 77 -20.97 -7.86 6.50
C ALA A 77 -22.33 -7.66 5.82
N ASP A 78 -22.33 -7.07 4.63
CA ASP A 78 -23.53 -6.99 3.80
C ASP A 78 -24.06 -8.40 3.50
N TYR A 79 -25.35 -8.62 3.75
CA TYR A 79 -26.00 -9.93 3.58
C TYR A 79 -25.36 -11.06 4.40
N GLY A 80 -24.60 -10.73 5.45
CA GLY A 80 -23.84 -11.70 6.25
C GLY A 80 -22.61 -12.27 5.54
N HIS A 81 -22.11 -11.64 4.46
CA HIS A 81 -20.98 -12.16 3.70
C HIS A 81 -20.09 -11.06 3.08
N TYR A 82 -18.79 -11.00 3.44
CA TYR A 82 -17.81 -10.03 2.92
C TYR A 82 -17.32 -10.30 1.48
N GLY A 83 -17.71 -11.42 0.88
CA GLY A 83 -17.31 -11.80 -0.49
C GLY A 83 -17.38 -10.68 -1.52
N PRO A 84 -18.51 -9.98 -1.73
CA PRO A 84 -18.58 -8.86 -2.67
C PRO A 84 -17.58 -7.74 -2.36
N PHE A 85 -17.38 -7.44 -1.07
CA PHE A 85 -16.39 -6.46 -0.62
C PHE A 85 -14.96 -6.90 -0.93
N PHE A 86 -14.58 -8.15 -0.63
CA PHE A 86 -13.24 -8.69 -0.93
C PHE A 86 -12.97 -8.80 -2.43
N ILE A 87 -13.98 -9.11 -3.25
CA ILE A 87 -13.85 -9.10 -4.72
C ILE A 87 -13.52 -7.68 -5.20
N ARG A 88 -14.27 -6.67 -4.72
CA ARG A 88 -14.02 -5.27 -5.08
C ARG A 88 -12.62 -4.82 -4.62
N MET A 89 -12.21 -5.21 -3.42
CA MET A 89 -10.86 -4.91 -2.91
C MET A 89 -9.78 -5.49 -3.82
N ALA A 90 -9.89 -6.77 -4.20
CA ALA A 90 -8.93 -7.42 -5.11
C ALA A 90 -8.93 -6.77 -6.50
N TRP A 91 -10.10 -6.44 -7.05
CA TRP A 91 -10.24 -5.71 -8.31
C TRP A 91 -9.54 -4.34 -8.25
N HIS A 92 -9.76 -3.56 -7.19
CA HIS A 92 -9.12 -2.25 -7.03
C HIS A 92 -7.61 -2.35 -6.77
N GLY A 93 -7.15 -3.43 -6.11
CA GLY A 93 -5.72 -3.72 -5.94
C GLY A 93 -5.03 -3.83 -7.31
N ALA A 94 -5.53 -4.73 -8.15
CA ALA A 94 -4.97 -4.97 -9.49
C ALA A 94 -5.30 -3.85 -10.51
N GLY A 95 -6.40 -3.13 -10.31
CA GLY A 95 -7.00 -2.22 -11.30
C GLY A 95 -6.23 -0.92 -11.56
N THR A 96 -5.13 -0.66 -10.86
CA THR A 96 -4.29 0.52 -11.08
C THR A 96 -3.24 0.33 -12.18
N TYR A 97 -3.09 -0.90 -12.69
CA TYR A 97 -2.10 -1.25 -13.71
C TYR A 97 -2.31 -0.50 -15.04
N ARG A 98 -1.21 -0.06 -15.66
CA ARG A 98 -1.20 0.62 -16.96
C ARG A 98 -0.16 0.02 -17.90
N ILE A 99 -0.58 -0.34 -19.11
CA ILE A 99 0.30 -0.97 -20.12
C ILE A 99 1.39 -0.03 -20.68
N GLY A 100 1.23 1.29 -20.57
CA GLY A 100 2.14 2.25 -21.22
C GLY A 100 3.51 2.37 -20.53
N ASP A 101 3.57 2.15 -19.22
CA ASP A 101 4.82 2.23 -18.43
C ASP A 101 4.98 1.08 -17.43
N GLY A 102 4.04 0.14 -17.39
CA GLY A 102 4.06 -1.03 -16.52
C GLY A 102 3.89 -0.72 -15.03
N ARG A 103 3.54 0.52 -14.65
CA ARG A 103 3.34 0.89 -13.24
C ARG A 103 1.91 0.58 -12.79
N GLY A 104 1.75 0.50 -11.46
CA GLY A 104 0.51 0.10 -10.81
C GLY A 104 0.33 -1.42 -10.85
N GLY A 105 -0.86 -1.88 -10.48
CA GLY A 105 -1.18 -3.29 -10.25
C GLY A 105 -1.08 -3.68 -8.78
#